data_AF-A0ABD3I1J7-F1
#
_entry.id   AF-A0ABD3I1J7-F1
#
_cell.length_a   1.000
_cell.length_b   1.000
_cell.length_c   1.000
_cell.angle_alpha   90.00
_cell.angle_beta   90.00
_cell.angle_gamma   90.00
#
_symmetry.space_group_name_H-M   'P 1'
#
loop_
_entity.id
_entity.type
_entity.pdbx_description
1 polymer ?
#
loop_
_entity_poly.entity_id
_entity_poly.type
_entity_poly.pdbx_seq_one_letter_code
_entity_poly.pdbx_strand_id
1 'polypeptide(L)'
;MDWQFGSFQSYSFPSASYDRPEKPRQHGLTEIRGPYFSVMGPTYLEDILESQGNFVDVLKFSGGTFSLMPKEKVKRITALAHKHGISVNSGG
;
A
#
# COMPACT_ATOMS: atom_id res chain seq x y z
N MET A 1 23.08 -27.60 -19.61
CA MET A 1 23.14 -27.48 -18.14
C MET A 1 21.70 -27.47 -17.67
N ASP A 2 21.21 -28.65 -17.30
CA ASP A 2 19.82 -28.84 -16.86
C ASP A 2 19.77 -28.67 -15.35
N TRP A 3 19.04 -27.65 -14.88
CA TRP A 3 18.77 -27.46 -13.46
C TRP A 3 17.63 -28.39 -13.05
N GLN A 4 17.94 -29.42 -12.28
CA GLN A 4 16.91 -30.21 -11.61
C GLN A 4 16.41 -29.45 -10.39
N PHE A 5 15.19 -28.91 -10.47
CA PHE A 5 14.50 -28.40 -9.29
C PHE A 5 14.02 -29.60 -8.45
N GLY A 6 14.58 -29.74 -7.24
CA GLY A 6 14.10 -30.72 -6.26
C GLY A 6 12.63 -30.49 -5.90
N SER A 7 11.96 -31.52 -5.41
CA SER A 7 10.54 -31.46 -5.02
C SER A 7 10.29 -30.29 -4.06
N PHE A 8 9.34 -29.42 -4.41
CA PHE A 8 8.93 -28.30 -3.56
C PHE A 8 8.30 -28.83 -2.26
N GLN A 9 9.00 -28.64 -1.15
CA GLN A 9 8.45 -28.87 0.17
C GLN A 9 7.61 -27.64 0.56
N SER A 10 6.34 -27.83 0.94
CA SER A 10 5.51 -26.72 1.42
C SER A 10 5.98 -26.30 2.81
N TYR A 11 6.45 -25.06 2.94
CA TYR A 11 6.73 -24.45 4.24
C TYR A 11 5.53 -23.61 4.66
N SER A 12 4.96 -23.93 5.82
CA SER A 12 4.00 -23.05 6.49
C SER A 12 4.77 -21.90 7.13
N PHE A 13 4.72 -20.72 6.51
CA PHE A 13 5.09 -19.49 7.17
C PHE A 13 3.86 -18.98 7.92
N PRO A 14 3.86 -18.92 9.27
CA PRO A 14 2.78 -18.26 9.99
C PRO A 14 2.75 -16.80 9.54
N SER A 15 1.75 -16.41 8.75
CA SER A 15 1.58 -15.02 8.35
C SER A 15 0.92 -14.28 9.50
N ALA A 16 1.37 -13.05 9.77
CA ALA A 16 0.72 -12.16 10.74
C ALA A 16 -0.74 -11.81 10.37
N SER A 17 -1.28 -12.35 9.28
CA SER A 17 -2.63 -12.14 8.76
C SER A 17 -3.68 -13.13 9.26
N TYR A 18 -3.34 -14.24 9.93
CA TYR A 18 -4.35 -15.28 10.25
C TYR A 18 -5.54 -14.76 11.06
N ASP A 19 -5.33 -13.79 11.95
CA ASP A 19 -6.40 -13.19 12.76
C ASP A 19 -6.83 -11.78 12.30
N ARG A 20 -6.30 -11.30 11.16
CA ARG A 20 -6.62 -9.95 10.68
C ARG A 20 -7.90 -9.99 9.83
N PRO A 21 -8.90 -9.15 10.13
CA PRO A 21 -10.10 -9.07 9.29
C PRO A 21 -9.76 -8.65 7.86
N GLU A 22 -10.63 -8.99 6.91
CA GLU A 22 -10.54 -8.47 5.54
C GLU A 22 -10.87 -6.97 5.49
N LYS A 23 -10.56 -6.32 4.36
CA LYS A 23 -10.99 -4.94 4.12
C LYS A 23 -12.47 -4.90 3.72
N PRO A 24 -13.22 -3.83 4.05
CA PRO A 24 -12.81 -2.67 4.85
C PRO A 24 -12.73 -3.00 6.35
N ARG A 25 -11.66 -2.54 6.99
CA ARG A 25 -11.40 -2.80 8.41
C ARG A 25 -11.93 -1.67 9.27
N GLN A 26 -12.41 -2.01 10.47
CA GLN A 26 -12.83 -1.05 11.48
C GLN A 26 -11.83 -0.92 12.63
N HIS A 27 -10.93 -1.89 12.79
CA HIS A 27 -9.93 -1.97 13.87
C HIS A 27 -8.61 -2.52 13.31
N GLY A 28 -7.50 -2.27 14.01
CA GLY A 28 -6.17 -2.73 13.57
C GLY A 28 -5.72 -2.10 12.26
N LEU A 29 -6.16 -0.86 11.99
CA LEU A 29 -5.86 -0.13 10.76
C LEU A 29 -4.36 0.13 10.63
N THR A 30 -3.84 -0.10 9.42
CA THR A 30 -2.48 0.32 9.07
C THR A 30 -2.54 1.57 8.20
N GLU A 31 -1.96 2.67 8.67
CA GLU A 31 -1.72 3.87 7.87
C GLU A 31 -0.27 3.89 7.37
N ILE A 32 -0.08 4.10 6.07
CA ILE A 32 1.23 4.44 5.50
C ILE A 32 1.30 5.94 5.21
N ARG A 33 2.49 6.51 5.38
CA ARG A 33 2.75 7.89 4.97
C ARG A 33 3.01 7.91 3.47
N GLY A 34 2.15 8.64 2.77
CA GLY A 34 2.33 9.00 1.38
C GLY A 34 3.40 10.08 1.20
N PRO A 35 3.31 10.90 0.14
CA PRO A 35 4.28 11.96 -0.11
C PRO A 35 4.56 12.81 1.14
N TYR A 36 5.83 12.90 1.54
CA TYR A 36 6.27 13.74 2.67
C TYR A 36 7.73 14.19 2.46
N PHE A 37 8.68 13.52 3.11
CA PHE A 37 10.12 13.65 2.85
C PHE A 37 10.60 12.73 1.72
N SER A 38 9.90 11.63 1.48
CA SER A 38 10.15 10.76 0.34
C SER A 38 9.35 11.24 -0.87
N VAL A 39 9.99 11.22 -2.04
CA VAL A 39 9.32 11.46 -3.33
C VAL A 39 8.49 10.23 -3.65
N MET A 40 7.19 10.28 -3.31
CA MET A 40 6.23 9.23 -3.65
C MET A 40 5.38 9.64 -4.84
N GLY A 41 5.61 8.96 -5.97
CA GLY A 41 4.78 9.07 -7.17
C GLY A 41 3.79 7.91 -7.30
N PRO A 42 2.89 7.98 -8.31
CA PRO A 42 1.92 6.92 -8.57
C PRO A 42 2.55 5.53 -8.76
N THR A 43 3.63 5.43 -9.54
CA THR A 43 4.29 4.13 -9.82
C THR A 43 4.90 3.50 -8.58
N TYR A 44 5.59 4.30 -7.75
CA TYR A 44 6.14 3.79 -6.49
C TYR A 44 5.01 3.34 -5.55
N LEU A 45 3.91 4.10 -5.47
CA LEU A 45 2.76 3.66 -4.71
C LEU A 45 2.17 2.35 -5.26
N GLU A 46 2.05 2.22 -6.59
CA GLU A 46 1.52 1.02 -7.24
C GLU A 46 2.30 -0.24 -6.84
N ASP A 47 3.63 -0.18 -6.88
CA ASP A 47 4.50 -1.30 -6.46
C ASP A 47 4.25 -1.71 -4.98
N ILE A 48 4.05 -0.74 -4.09
CA ILE A 48 3.70 -1.01 -2.68
C ILE A 48 2.32 -1.67 -2.61
N LEU A 49 1.34 -1.17 -3.34
CA LEU A 49 -0.05 -1.62 -3.23
C LEU A 49 -0.28 -2.98 -3.90
N GLU A 50 0.48 -3.33 -4.92
CA GLU A 50 0.45 -4.67 -5.53
C GLU A 50 1.07 -5.72 -4.61
N SER A 51 2.15 -5.36 -3.89
CA SER A 51 2.87 -6.30 -3.04
C SER A 51 2.30 -6.41 -1.62
N GLN A 52 2.02 -5.28 -0.97
CA GLN A 52 1.65 -5.19 0.44
C GLN A 52 0.28 -4.52 0.66
N GLY A 53 -0.45 -4.20 -0.41
CA GLY A 53 -1.69 -3.41 -0.32
C GLY A 53 -2.77 -4.02 0.56
N ASN A 54 -2.83 -5.35 0.69
CA ASN A 54 -3.78 -6.00 1.60
C ASN A 54 -3.58 -5.58 3.08
N PHE A 55 -2.37 -5.20 3.47
CA PHE A 55 -2.01 -4.80 4.84
C PHE A 55 -2.10 -3.30 5.09
N VAL A 56 -2.41 -2.50 4.07
CA VAL A 56 -2.53 -1.04 4.15
C VAL A 56 -4.00 -0.65 4.10
N ASP A 57 -4.47 0.19 5.02
CA ASP A 57 -5.87 0.63 5.05
C ASP A 57 -6.01 2.12 4.74
N VAL A 58 -5.01 2.92 5.10
CA VAL A 58 -5.02 4.38 4.90
C VAL A 58 -3.72 4.85 4.26
N LEU A 59 -3.84 5.75 3.28
CA LEU A 59 -2.74 6.51 2.71
C LEU A 59 -2.84 7.97 3.19
N LYS A 60 -1.82 8.46 3.89
CA LYS A 60 -1.78 9.85 4.35
C LYS A 60 -0.89 10.73 3.49
N PHE A 61 -1.45 11.78 2.88
CA PHE A 61 -0.66 12.92 2.40
C PHE A 61 -0.12 13.70 3.61
N SER A 62 1.15 13.51 3.96
CA SER A 62 1.66 14.06 5.22
C SER A 62 2.20 15.48 5.03
N GLY A 63 1.98 16.36 6.03
CA GLY A 63 2.59 17.70 6.07
C GLY A 63 2.18 18.63 4.93
N GLY A 64 1.01 18.44 4.33
CA GLY A 64 0.49 19.33 3.28
C GLY A 64 1.21 19.23 1.92
N THR A 65 2.07 18.23 1.71
CA THR A 65 2.88 18.09 0.49
C THR A 65 2.08 17.98 -0.80
N PHE A 66 0.84 17.50 -0.74
CA PHE A 66 -0.05 17.46 -1.90
C PHE A 66 -0.27 18.84 -2.53
N SER A 67 -0.14 19.93 -1.76
CA SER A 67 -0.24 21.31 -2.25
C SER A 67 0.89 21.70 -3.21
N LEU A 68 2.02 21.00 -3.15
CA LEU A 68 3.20 21.21 -3.99
C LEU A 68 3.21 20.31 -5.23
N MET A 69 2.22 19.41 -5.37
CA MET A 69 2.16 18.44 -6.45
C MET A 69 1.23 18.91 -7.58
N PRO A 70 1.50 18.55 -8.85
CA PRO A 70 0.53 18.75 -9.91
C PRO A 70 -0.80 18.07 -9.58
N LYS A 71 -1.91 18.78 -9.78
CA LYS A 71 -3.27 18.29 -9.49
C LYS A 71 -3.55 16.89 -10.04
N GLU A 72 -3.09 16.62 -11.26
CA GLU A 72 -3.29 15.32 -11.92
C GLU A 72 -2.51 14.18 -11.24
N LYS A 73 -1.34 14.47 -10.66
CA LYS A 73 -0.61 13.45 -9.86
C LYS A 73 -1.35 13.12 -8.57
N VAL A 74 -1.86 14.13 -7.86
CA VAL A 74 -2.65 13.92 -6.64
C VAL A 74 -3.88 13.06 -6.94
N LYS A 75 -4.64 13.41 -7.99
CA LYS A 75 -5.79 12.62 -8.45
C LYS A 75 -5.42 11.17 -8.76
N ARG A 76 -4.31 10.95 -9.48
CA ARG A 76 -3.87 9.58 -9.84
C ARG A 76 -3.49 8.77 -8.60
N ILE A 77 -2.79 9.37 -7.63
CA ILE A 77 -2.46 8.72 -6.36
C ILE A 77 -3.73 8.36 -5.59
N THR A 78 -4.68 9.29 -5.47
CA THR A 78 -5.96 9.05 -4.80
C THR A 78 -6.78 7.95 -5.47
N ALA A 79 -6.88 7.98 -6.81
CA ALA A 79 -7.58 6.95 -7.57
C ALA A 79 -6.94 5.56 -7.40
N LEU A 80 -5.61 5.50 -7.39
CA LEU A 80 -4.85 4.27 -7.16
C LEU A 80 -5.09 3.71 -5.75
N ALA A 81 -5.08 4.55 -4.72
CA ALA A 81 -5.39 4.12 -3.36
C ALA A 81 -6.81 3.53 -3.27
N HIS A 82 -7.81 4.23 -3.82
CA HIS A 82 -9.20 3.75 -3.82
C HIS A 82 -9.37 2.43 -4.58
N LYS A 83 -8.65 2.24 -5.70
CA LYS A 83 -8.66 0.97 -6.46
C LYS A 83 -8.26 -0.23 -5.60
N HIS A 84 -7.39 -0.04 -4.60
CA HIS A 84 -6.95 -1.09 -3.66
C HIS A 84 -7.72 -1.10 -2.32
N GLY A 85 -8.88 -0.41 -2.26
CA GLY A 85 -9.69 -0.31 -1.05
C GLY A 85 -9.00 0.43 0.10
N ILE A 86 -8.14 1.40 -0.21
CA ILE A 86 -7.39 2.21 0.75
C ILE A 86 -8.00 3.59 0.84
N SER A 87 -8.34 4.03 2.04
CA SER A 87 -8.83 5.38 2.28
C SER A 87 -7.70 6.41 2.20
N VAL A 88 -8.03 7.64 1.83
CA VAL A 88 -7.06 8.74 1.72
C VAL A 88 -7.31 9.78 2.81
N ASN A 89 -6.25 10.13 3.52
CA ASN A 89 -6.25 11.22 4.50
C ASN A 89 -5.41 12.38 3.93
N SER A 90 -5.99 13.59 3.91
CA SER A 90 -5.32 14.82 3.41
C SER A 90 -4.20 15.31 4.33
N GLY A 91 -4.09 14.77 5.54
CA GLY A 91 -3.12 15.19 6.55
C GLY A 91 -3.48 16.50 7.22
N GLY A 92 -2.90 16.68 8.41
CA GLY A 92 -2.93 17.88 9.25
C GLY A 92 -1.63 17.95 10.04
#